data_AF-A0A7Y2JVD0-F1
#
_entry.id   AF-A0A7Y2JVD0-F1
#
_cell.length_a   1.000
_cell.length_b   1.000
_cell.length_c   1.000
_cell.angle_alpha   90.00
_cell.angle_beta   90.00
_cell.angle_gamma   90.00
#
_symmetry.space_group_name_H-M   'P 1'
#
loop_
_entity.id
_entity.type
_entity.pdbx_description
1 polymer ?
#
loop_
_entity_poly.entity_id
_entity_poly.type
_entity_poly.pdbx_seq_one_letter_code
_entity_poly.pdbx_strand_id
1 'polypeptide(L)'
;MARLSAFARPWSAPAELVAVASTAGRALASETPGHWQTARGPVLLDRPVVIGILNLTPDSFSDGGRYATRDAALSRAEQLVADGADIIDLGGESTRPGRPDPVPVDEELRRVIPVVEDLTKRHPDLLLSVDTVKAPVAKAALDAGAAIINDVSALRVDPDIAGAVAEGQAGVILMHSRGTVSDMATSDHASYGTDVVGAILEELGEALERAAQSGIAME
;
A
#
# COMPACT_ATOMS: atom_id res chain seq x y z
N MET A 1 8.18 24.13 -7.31
CA MET A 1 9.42 23.39 -6.94
C MET A 1 9.03 22.23 -6.06
N ALA A 2 9.25 20.99 -6.51
CA ALA A 2 8.91 19.80 -5.75
C ALA A 2 9.65 19.77 -4.40
N ARG A 3 8.90 19.59 -3.31
CA ARG A 3 9.39 19.59 -1.91
C ARG A 3 10.24 18.35 -1.56
N LEU A 4 10.43 17.41 -2.49
CA LEU A 4 11.37 16.29 -2.40
C LEU A 4 12.85 16.73 -2.38
N SER A 5 13.16 17.96 -2.81
CA SER A 5 14.50 18.53 -2.76
C SER A 5 15.04 18.74 -1.32
N ALA A 6 14.19 18.73 -0.30
CA ALA A 6 14.60 18.98 1.08
C ALA A 6 15.24 17.76 1.80
N PHE A 7 15.02 16.54 1.30
CA PHE A 7 15.57 15.31 1.88
C PHE A 7 16.81 14.77 1.16
N ALA A 8 17.02 15.15 -0.10
CA ALA A 8 18.29 14.94 -0.76
C ALA A 8 19.28 15.97 -0.23
N ARG A 9 20.19 15.59 0.68
CA ARG A 9 21.39 16.39 0.93
C ARG A 9 22.19 16.39 -0.39
N PRO A 10 22.17 17.45 -1.22
CA PRO A 10 22.63 17.37 -2.61
C PRO A 10 24.16 17.18 -2.69
N TRP A 11 24.87 17.45 -1.59
CA TRP A 11 26.33 17.39 -1.49
C TRP A 11 26.87 16.03 -1.02
N SER A 12 26.03 15.01 -0.80
CA SER A 12 26.48 13.67 -0.37
C SER A 12 25.88 12.50 -1.14
N ALA A 13 25.03 12.75 -2.15
CA ALA A 13 24.46 11.69 -2.98
C ALA A 13 25.36 11.41 -4.20
N PRO A 14 25.61 10.13 -4.55
CA PRO A 14 26.21 9.74 -5.83
C PRO A 14 25.54 10.45 -7.01
N ALA A 15 26.33 10.78 -8.04
CA ALA A 15 25.82 11.50 -9.21
C ALA A 15 24.67 10.74 -9.90
N GLU A 16 24.68 9.40 -9.87
CA GLU A 16 23.60 8.58 -10.41
C GLU A 16 22.28 8.79 -9.64
N LEU A 17 22.34 8.90 -8.31
CA LEU A 17 21.15 9.15 -7.48
C LEU A 17 20.59 10.55 -7.71
N VAL A 18 21.44 11.55 -7.94
CA VAL A 18 21.00 12.92 -8.29
C VAL A 18 20.32 12.94 -9.66
N ALA A 19 20.85 12.19 -10.63
CA ALA A 19 20.25 12.05 -11.95
C ALA A 19 18.88 11.35 -11.88
N VAL A 20 18.78 10.25 -11.13
CA VAL A 20 17.51 9.54 -10.87
C VAL A 20 16.48 10.47 -10.23
N ALA A 21 16.85 11.18 -9.16
CA ALA A 21 15.95 12.12 -8.48
C ALA A 21 15.46 13.24 -9.41
N SER A 22 16.33 13.73 -10.29
CA SER A 22 15.99 14.75 -11.27
C SER A 22 15.04 14.23 -12.36
N THR A 23 15.23 13.00 -12.83
CA THR A 23 14.36 12.35 -13.81
C THR A 23 13.00 12.04 -13.21
N ALA A 24 12.96 11.44 -12.00
CA ALA A 24 11.72 11.20 -11.28
C ALA A 24 10.95 12.51 -11.00
N GLY A 25 11.64 13.56 -10.57
CA GLY A 25 11.02 14.87 -10.33
C GLY A 25 10.43 15.52 -11.56
N ARG A 26 10.97 15.25 -12.77
CA ARG A 26 10.37 15.70 -14.04
C ARG A 26 9.20 14.82 -14.46
N ALA A 27 9.29 13.51 -14.29
CA ALA A 27 8.20 12.58 -14.59
C ALA A 27 6.97 12.85 -13.70
N LEU A 28 7.19 13.19 -12.43
CA LEU A 28 6.16 13.51 -11.44
C LEU A 28 5.67 14.97 -11.52
N ALA A 29 6.16 15.78 -12.47
CA ALA A 29 5.78 17.19 -12.61
C ALA A 29 4.41 17.39 -13.29
N SER A 30 3.57 16.36 -13.40
CA SER A 30 2.17 16.50 -13.76
C SER A 30 1.44 17.32 -12.69
N GLU A 31 0.28 17.88 -13.03
CA GLU A 31 -0.60 18.49 -12.03
C GLU A 31 -0.88 17.45 -10.94
N THR A 32 -0.39 17.71 -9.74
CA THR A 32 -0.64 16.83 -8.59
C THR A 32 -2.13 16.96 -8.27
N PRO A 33 -2.91 15.87 -8.32
CA PRO A 33 -4.33 15.95 -8.01
C PRO A 33 -4.50 16.52 -6.61
N GLY A 34 -5.45 17.45 -6.43
CA GLY A 34 -5.66 18.13 -5.15
C GLY A 34 -6.24 17.21 -4.07
N HIS A 35 -6.82 16.08 -4.48
CA HIS A 35 -7.32 15.03 -3.61
C HIS A 35 -7.20 13.68 -4.32
N TRP A 36 -7.28 12.61 -3.52
CA TRP A 36 -7.42 11.23 -3.98
C TRP A 36 -8.76 10.68 -3.51
N GLN A 37 -9.59 10.17 -4.42
CA GLN A 37 -10.90 9.64 -4.10
C GLN A 37 -10.80 8.20 -3.58
N THR A 38 -11.50 7.91 -2.48
CA THR A 38 -11.59 6.56 -1.90
C THR A 38 -13.05 6.17 -1.65
N ALA A 39 -13.31 4.91 -1.29
CA ALA A 39 -14.64 4.42 -0.97
C ALA A 39 -15.31 5.15 0.21
N ARG A 40 -14.51 5.85 1.03
CA ARG A 40 -14.94 6.52 2.26
C ARG A 40 -14.79 8.04 2.22
N GLY A 41 -14.48 8.59 1.05
CA GLY A 41 -14.35 10.03 0.82
C GLY A 41 -12.96 10.44 0.31
N PRO A 42 -12.77 11.73 0.03
CA PRO A 42 -11.53 12.25 -0.52
C PRO A 42 -10.44 12.38 0.55
N VAL A 43 -9.21 12.00 0.19
CA VAL A 43 -7.98 12.34 0.92
C VAL A 43 -7.38 13.59 0.28
N LEU A 44 -7.23 14.68 1.03
CA LEU A 44 -6.59 15.89 0.52
C LEU A 44 -5.08 15.68 0.37
N LEU A 45 -4.53 16.08 -0.78
CA LEU A 45 -3.11 15.93 -1.13
C LEU A 45 -2.37 17.29 -1.15
N ASP A 46 -2.90 18.29 -0.42
CA ASP A 46 -2.31 19.61 -0.25
C ASP A 46 -1.07 19.60 0.68
N ARG A 47 -0.90 18.52 1.44
CA ARG A 47 0.26 18.18 2.25
C ARG A 47 0.58 16.68 2.11
N PRO A 48 1.78 16.23 2.51
CA PRO A 48 2.04 14.81 2.66
C PRO A 48 1.03 14.15 3.59
N VAL A 49 0.51 13.00 3.15
CA VAL A 49 -0.38 12.12 3.90
C VAL A 49 0.49 11.07 4.59
N VAL A 50 0.35 10.94 5.91
CA VAL A 50 1.12 9.97 6.70
C VAL A 50 0.32 8.68 6.83
N ILE A 51 0.89 7.59 6.32
CA ILE A 51 0.30 6.24 6.44
C ILE A 51 1.01 5.49 7.56
N GLY A 52 0.27 5.15 8.62
CA GLY A 52 0.75 4.38 9.76
C GLY A 52 0.66 2.87 9.49
N ILE A 53 1.79 2.17 9.56
CA ILE A 53 1.85 0.73 9.27
C ILE A 53 1.47 -0.10 10.51
N LEU A 54 0.48 -0.98 10.36
CA LEU A 54 0.03 -1.93 11.37
C LEU A 54 0.16 -3.37 10.87
N ASN A 55 1.25 -4.04 11.24
CA ASN A 55 1.50 -5.44 10.89
C ASN A 55 0.75 -6.37 11.85
N LEU A 56 -0.14 -7.20 11.34
CA LEU A 56 -0.98 -8.16 12.09
C LEU A 56 -0.41 -9.58 12.06
N THR A 57 0.92 -9.71 12.05
CA THR A 57 1.61 -11.00 12.10
C THR A 57 1.83 -11.46 13.54
N PRO A 58 1.85 -12.77 13.82
CA PRO A 58 2.06 -13.30 15.18
C PRO A 58 3.34 -12.78 15.85
N ASP A 59 4.39 -12.56 15.05
CA ASP A 59 5.70 -12.08 15.50
C ASP A 59 5.67 -10.60 15.94
N SER A 60 4.62 -9.85 15.57
CA SER A 60 4.48 -8.41 15.89
C SER A 60 3.85 -8.16 17.26
N PHE A 61 3.22 -9.18 17.88
CA PHE A 61 2.49 -9.05 19.16
C PHE A 61 2.75 -10.24 20.09
N SER A 62 3.99 -10.72 20.15
CA SER A 62 4.41 -11.84 20.98
C SER A 62 4.21 -11.52 22.47
N ASP A 63 3.08 -11.93 23.07
CA ASP A 63 2.95 -12.34 24.49
C ASP A 63 1.51 -12.66 24.97
N GLY A 64 0.46 -12.52 24.14
CA GLY A 64 -0.92 -12.85 24.54
C GLY A 64 -1.72 -13.54 23.44
N GLY A 65 -2.72 -14.37 23.78
CA GLY A 65 -3.55 -15.09 22.80
C GLY A 65 -4.30 -14.18 21.80
N ARG A 66 -5.10 -14.76 20.89
CA ARG A 66 -5.76 -14.03 19.76
C ARG A 66 -6.52 -12.75 20.15
N TYR A 67 -7.15 -12.72 21.33
CA TYR A 67 -7.85 -11.54 21.81
C TYR A 67 -6.89 -10.45 22.31
N ALA A 68 -5.81 -10.83 22.99
CA ALA A 68 -4.76 -9.91 23.41
C ALA A 68 -4.00 -9.34 22.21
N THR A 69 -3.80 -10.12 21.14
CA THR A 69 -3.21 -9.59 19.89
C THR A 69 -4.15 -8.62 19.16
N ARG A 70 -5.48 -8.86 19.21
CA ARG A 70 -6.47 -7.93 18.64
C ARG A 70 -6.51 -6.62 19.41
N ASP A 71 -6.64 -6.67 20.74
CA ASP A 71 -6.67 -5.45 21.56
C ASP A 71 -5.36 -4.66 21.44
N ALA A 72 -4.21 -5.35 21.36
CA ALA A 72 -2.93 -4.72 21.10
C ALA A 72 -2.87 -4.04 19.72
N ALA A 73 -3.42 -4.68 18.68
CA ALA A 73 -3.50 -4.08 17.35
C ALA A 73 -4.37 -2.81 17.34
N LEU A 74 -5.51 -2.83 18.02
CA LEU A 74 -6.40 -1.67 18.15
C LEU A 74 -5.72 -0.53 18.91
N SER A 75 -5.11 -0.83 20.06
CA SER A 75 -4.35 0.16 20.83
C SER A 75 -3.17 0.73 20.02
N ARG A 76 -2.51 -0.10 19.20
CA ARG A 76 -1.43 0.38 18.32
C ARG A 76 -1.96 1.30 17.22
N ALA A 77 -3.11 0.98 16.61
CA ALA A 77 -3.75 1.84 15.63
C ALA A 77 -4.12 3.20 16.24
N GLU A 78 -4.74 3.21 17.42
CA GLU A 78 -5.07 4.42 18.16
C GLU A 78 -3.82 5.27 18.46
N GLN A 79 -2.71 4.63 18.84
CA GLN A 79 -1.44 5.33 19.03
C GLN A 79 -0.91 5.92 17.73
N LEU A 80 -0.96 5.19 16.60
CA LEU A 80 -0.53 5.71 15.30
C LEU A 80 -1.33 6.94 14.89
N VAL A 81 -2.65 6.93 15.13
CA VAL A 81 -3.50 8.10 14.89
C VAL A 81 -3.10 9.26 15.81
N ALA A 82 -2.86 9.00 17.10
CA ALA A 82 -2.41 10.02 18.05
C ALA A 82 -1.03 10.61 17.66
N ASP A 83 -0.17 9.81 17.04
CA ASP A 83 1.15 10.21 16.52
C ASP A 83 1.06 10.98 15.19
N GLY A 84 -0.14 11.11 14.61
CA GLY A 84 -0.40 11.89 13.41
C GLY A 84 -0.54 11.09 12.11
N ALA A 85 -0.82 9.79 12.17
CA ALA A 85 -1.21 9.03 10.98
C ALA A 85 -2.58 9.49 10.46
N ASP A 86 -2.63 9.79 9.16
CA ASP A 86 -3.86 10.14 8.44
C ASP A 86 -4.63 8.90 7.97
N ILE A 87 -3.89 7.81 7.67
CA ILE A 87 -4.39 6.52 7.21
C ILE A 87 -3.67 5.43 8.01
N ILE A 88 -4.34 4.33 8.33
CA ILE A 88 -3.70 3.12 8.86
C ILE A 88 -3.67 2.04 7.79
N ASP A 89 -2.50 1.47 7.51
CA ASP A 89 -2.31 0.37 6.56
C ASP A 89 -2.11 -0.96 7.31
N LEU A 90 -3.03 -1.90 7.09
CA LEU A 90 -3.08 -3.18 7.81
C LEU A 90 -2.55 -4.31 6.93
N GLY A 91 -1.49 -4.98 7.38
CA GLY A 91 -0.90 -6.12 6.67
C GLY A 91 -1.01 -7.42 7.48
N GLY A 92 -1.72 -8.42 6.95
CA GLY A 92 -1.84 -9.76 7.57
C GLY A 92 -0.72 -10.73 7.19
N GLU A 93 0.03 -10.38 6.16
CA GLU A 93 1.16 -11.12 5.60
C GLU A 93 2.42 -10.24 5.61
N SER A 94 3.57 -10.85 5.91
CA SER A 94 4.85 -10.16 5.82
C SER A 94 5.44 -10.34 4.43
N THR A 95 5.69 -9.25 3.72
CA THR A 95 6.42 -9.20 2.45
C THR A 95 7.95 -9.25 2.62
N ARG A 96 8.46 -9.45 3.84
CA ARG A 96 9.90 -9.52 4.11
C ARG A 96 10.57 -10.71 3.40
N PRO A 97 11.78 -10.52 2.83
CA PRO A 97 12.55 -11.60 2.20
C PRO A 97 12.80 -12.76 3.17
N GLY A 98 12.69 -14.00 2.67
CA GLY A 98 13.10 -15.21 3.40
C GLY A 98 12.01 -15.93 4.19
N ARG A 99 10.72 -15.56 4.03
CA ARG A 99 9.62 -16.47 4.43
C ARG A 99 9.40 -17.54 3.35
N PRO A 100 9.29 -18.82 3.73
CA PRO A 100 9.24 -19.91 2.74
C PRO A 100 7.90 -20.00 2.01
N ASP A 101 6.77 -19.66 2.65
CA ASP A 101 5.43 -19.88 2.08
C ASP A 101 4.51 -18.67 2.26
N PRO A 102 3.70 -18.31 1.24
CA PRO A 102 2.64 -17.33 1.35
C PRO A 102 1.62 -17.70 2.44
N VAL A 103 1.10 -16.69 3.13
CA VAL A 103 0.03 -16.88 4.11
C VAL A 103 -1.26 -17.31 3.38
N PRO A 104 -1.91 -18.41 3.76
CA PRO A 104 -3.20 -18.80 3.17
C PRO A 104 -4.26 -17.71 3.35
N VAL A 105 -5.15 -17.55 2.35
CA VAL A 105 -6.25 -16.56 2.37
C VAL A 105 -7.03 -16.60 3.69
N ASP A 106 -7.44 -17.78 4.14
CA ASP A 106 -8.22 -17.94 5.39
C ASP A 106 -7.46 -17.45 6.64
N GLU A 107 -6.14 -17.55 6.64
CA GLU A 107 -5.29 -17.09 7.74
C GLU A 107 -5.16 -15.57 7.72
N GLU A 108 -4.94 -14.97 6.55
CA GLU A 108 -4.88 -13.53 6.38
C GLU A 108 -6.21 -12.87 6.72
N LEU A 109 -7.33 -13.42 6.23
CA LEU A 109 -8.69 -12.99 6.58
C LEU A 109 -8.90 -12.98 8.10
N ARG A 110 -8.51 -14.07 8.78
CA ARG A 110 -8.65 -14.20 10.24
C ARG A 110 -7.83 -13.18 11.02
N ARG A 111 -6.75 -12.66 10.44
CA ARG A 111 -5.91 -11.61 11.05
C ARG A 111 -6.47 -10.22 10.80
N VAL A 112 -6.81 -9.92 9.55
CA VAL A 112 -7.10 -8.55 9.09
C VAL A 112 -8.54 -8.15 9.38
N ILE A 113 -9.52 -8.97 8.96
CA ILE A 113 -10.93 -8.54 8.92
C ILE A 113 -11.47 -8.12 10.30
N PRO A 114 -11.25 -8.87 11.39
CA PRO A 114 -11.76 -8.45 12.70
C PRO A 114 -11.17 -7.12 13.19
N VAL A 115 -9.95 -6.76 12.78
CA VAL A 115 -9.33 -5.48 13.15
C VAL A 115 -9.92 -4.34 12.32
N VAL A 116 -10.11 -4.54 11.01
CA VAL A 116 -10.76 -3.57 10.12
C VAL A 116 -12.18 -3.26 10.59
N GLU A 117 -12.97 -4.28 10.91
CA GLU A 117 -14.35 -4.09 11.40
C GLU A 117 -14.41 -3.28 12.69
N ASP A 118 -13.51 -3.56 13.65
CA ASP A 118 -13.49 -2.85 14.93
C ASP A 118 -13.03 -1.41 14.79
N LEU A 119 -11.97 -1.16 14.01
CA LEU A 119 -11.46 0.19 13.78
C LEU A 119 -12.50 1.03 13.03
N THR A 120 -13.14 0.49 11.99
CA THR A 120 -14.22 1.19 11.26
C THR A 120 -15.39 1.54 12.20
N LYS A 121 -15.76 0.65 13.13
CA LYS A 121 -16.85 0.91 14.09
C LYS A 121 -16.48 1.96 15.14
N ARG A 122 -15.24 1.94 15.64
CA ARG A 122 -14.77 2.86 16.70
C ARG A 122 -14.37 4.23 16.17
N HIS A 123 -13.85 4.27 14.94
CA HIS A 123 -13.32 5.46 14.27
C HIS A 123 -13.90 5.55 12.85
N PRO A 124 -15.18 5.95 12.69
CA PRO A 124 -15.85 5.95 11.39
C PRO A 124 -15.21 6.88 10.34
N ASP A 125 -14.47 7.88 10.80
CA ASP A 125 -13.75 8.86 9.98
C ASP A 125 -12.30 8.45 9.66
N LEU A 126 -11.78 7.39 10.30
CA LEU A 126 -10.43 6.89 10.05
C LEU A 126 -10.41 6.08 8.75
N LEU A 127 -9.55 6.48 7.82
CA LEU A 127 -9.34 5.72 6.59
C LEU A 127 -8.39 4.56 6.85
N LEU A 128 -8.81 3.38 6.40
CA LEU A 128 -8.04 2.14 6.51
C LEU A 128 -7.64 1.67 5.12
N SER A 129 -6.36 1.37 4.97
CA SER A 129 -5.78 0.66 3.85
C SER A 129 -5.50 -0.79 4.25
N VAL A 130 -5.64 -1.74 3.33
CA VAL A 130 -5.22 -3.13 3.54
C VAL A 130 -4.14 -3.49 2.54
N ASP A 131 -2.95 -3.86 3.06
CA ASP A 131 -1.83 -4.38 2.28
C ASP A 131 -2.08 -5.86 1.96
N THR A 132 -2.51 -6.11 0.73
CA THR A 132 -2.77 -7.47 0.24
C THR A 132 -2.68 -7.54 -1.28
N VAL A 133 -2.29 -8.71 -1.76
CA VAL A 133 -2.25 -9.07 -3.18
C VAL A 133 -3.39 -10.03 -3.56
N LYS A 134 -4.31 -10.34 -2.64
CA LYS A 134 -5.32 -11.40 -2.80
C LYS A 134 -6.72 -10.79 -2.91
N ALA A 135 -7.41 -11.05 -4.01
CA ALA A 135 -8.74 -10.53 -4.28
C ALA A 135 -9.77 -10.88 -3.18
N PRO A 136 -9.80 -12.11 -2.61
CA PRO A 136 -10.74 -12.42 -1.53
C PRO A 136 -10.51 -11.61 -0.26
N VAL A 137 -9.24 -11.29 0.05
CA VAL A 137 -8.88 -10.46 1.22
C VAL A 137 -9.25 -9.01 0.97
N ALA A 138 -8.92 -8.48 -0.21
CA ALA A 138 -9.29 -7.14 -0.62
C ALA A 138 -10.82 -6.94 -0.56
N LYS A 139 -11.59 -7.86 -1.17
CA LYS A 139 -13.05 -7.80 -1.15
C LYS A 139 -13.61 -7.80 0.27
N ALA A 140 -13.18 -8.74 1.12
CA ALA A 140 -13.65 -8.82 2.50
C ALA A 140 -13.25 -7.59 3.34
N ALA A 141 -12.08 -7.00 3.08
CA ALA A 141 -11.62 -5.79 3.76
C ALA A 141 -12.49 -4.57 3.38
N LEU A 142 -12.80 -4.41 2.09
CA LEU A 142 -13.68 -3.35 1.61
C LEU A 142 -15.11 -3.51 2.17
N ASP A 143 -15.64 -4.74 2.16
CA ASP A 143 -16.93 -5.05 2.79
C ASP A 143 -16.94 -4.74 4.30
N ALA A 144 -15.80 -4.90 4.99
CA ALA A 144 -15.61 -4.57 6.39
C ALA A 144 -15.39 -3.06 6.66
N GLY A 145 -15.24 -2.25 5.61
CA GLY A 145 -15.15 -0.79 5.68
C GLY A 145 -13.78 -0.19 5.39
N ALA A 146 -12.80 -0.97 4.93
CA ALA A 146 -11.56 -0.41 4.37
C ALA A 146 -11.88 0.52 3.19
N ALA A 147 -11.06 1.56 3.04
CA ALA A 147 -11.23 2.57 1.99
C ALA A 147 -10.27 2.37 0.81
N ILE A 148 -9.15 1.70 1.08
CA ILE A 148 -7.99 1.61 0.19
C ILE A 148 -7.47 0.17 0.18
N ILE A 149 -7.01 -0.28 -0.99
CA ILE A 149 -6.19 -1.49 -1.12
C ILE A 149 -4.77 -1.08 -1.51
N ASN A 150 -3.79 -1.55 -0.76
CA ASN A 150 -2.38 -1.40 -1.09
C ASN A 150 -1.88 -2.71 -1.70
N ASP A 151 -1.67 -2.73 -3.03
CA ASP A 151 -1.24 -3.92 -3.75
C ASP A 151 0.22 -3.75 -4.21
N VAL A 152 1.11 -4.40 -3.47
CA VAL A 152 2.55 -4.42 -3.74
C VAL A 152 2.91 -5.06 -5.10
N SER A 153 1.97 -5.78 -5.72
CA SER A 153 2.13 -6.41 -7.03
C SER A 153 1.59 -5.58 -8.19
N ALA A 154 0.95 -4.44 -7.91
CA ALA A 154 0.31 -3.59 -8.90
C ALA A 154 -0.65 -4.35 -9.83
N LEU A 155 -1.57 -5.11 -9.21
CA LEU A 155 -2.65 -5.88 -9.83
C LEU A 155 -2.18 -7.05 -10.70
N ARG A 156 -0.93 -7.51 -10.52
CA ARG A 156 -0.36 -8.58 -11.38
C ARG A 156 -0.51 -9.98 -10.80
N VAL A 157 -0.56 -10.12 -9.47
CA VAL A 157 -0.54 -11.44 -8.82
C VAL A 157 -1.91 -12.11 -8.87
N ASP A 158 -2.96 -11.40 -8.46
CA ASP A 158 -4.33 -11.90 -8.49
C ASP A 158 -5.15 -11.10 -9.52
N PRO A 159 -5.62 -11.72 -10.62
CA PRO A 159 -6.32 -11.01 -11.68
C PRO A 159 -7.66 -10.43 -11.25
N ASP A 160 -8.26 -10.93 -10.17
CA ASP A 160 -9.59 -10.52 -9.70
C ASP A 160 -9.53 -9.31 -8.74
N ILE A 161 -8.34 -8.93 -8.25
CA ILE A 161 -8.20 -7.89 -7.22
C ILE A 161 -8.60 -6.50 -7.75
N ALA A 162 -8.32 -6.22 -9.02
CA ALA A 162 -8.73 -4.99 -9.68
C ALA A 162 -10.26 -4.86 -9.74
N GLY A 163 -10.97 -5.98 -9.97
CA GLY A 163 -12.42 -6.03 -9.92
C GLY A 163 -12.97 -5.74 -8.51
N ALA A 164 -12.34 -6.29 -7.48
CA ALA A 164 -12.73 -6.02 -6.08
C ALA A 164 -12.57 -4.53 -5.72
N VAL A 165 -11.47 -3.89 -6.15
CA VAL A 165 -11.23 -2.45 -5.96
C VAL A 165 -12.29 -1.62 -6.69
N ALA A 166 -12.57 -1.95 -7.96
CA ALA A 166 -13.54 -1.23 -8.77
C ALA A 166 -14.96 -1.35 -8.20
N GLU A 167 -15.39 -2.55 -7.81
CA GLU A 167 -16.69 -2.81 -7.15
C GLU A 167 -16.82 -2.04 -5.85
N GLY A 168 -15.76 -2.01 -5.04
CA GLY A 168 -15.74 -1.28 -3.77
C GLY A 168 -15.57 0.23 -3.91
N GLN A 169 -15.37 0.74 -5.13
CA GLN A 169 -15.02 2.15 -5.40
C GLN A 169 -13.85 2.63 -4.53
N ALA A 170 -12.90 1.73 -4.28
CA ALA A 170 -11.81 1.93 -3.35
C ALA A 170 -10.63 2.66 -4.00
N GLY A 171 -9.84 3.36 -3.18
CA GLY A 171 -8.53 3.81 -3.61
C GLY A 171 -7.61 2.59 -3.80
N VAL A 172 -6.66 2.66 -4.73
CA VAL A 172 -5.62 1.64 -4.88
C VAL A 172 -4.23 2.26 -4.90
N ILE A 173 -3.30 1.64 -4.18
CA ILE A 173 -1.87 1.94 -4.25
C ILE A 173 -1.21 0.87 -5.12
N LEU A 174 -0.60 1.29 -6.22
CA LEU A 174 0.11 0.42 -7.17
C LEU A 174 1.61 0.56 -6.94
N MET A 175 2.25 -0.48 -6.41
CA MET A 175 3.69 -0.46 -6.17
C MET A 175 4.46 -1.11 -7.33
N HIS A 176 5.58 -0.50 -7.71
CA HIS A 176 6.52 -1.17 -8.59
C HIS A 176 7.24 -2.30 -7.83
N SER A 177 7.08 -3.51 -8.32
CA SER A 177 7.80 -4.71 -7.91
C SER A 177 7.99 -5.62 -9.12
N ARG A 178 8.89 -6.60 -9.05
CA ARG A 178 9.08 -7.62 -10.09
C ARG A 178 9.21 -8.99 -9.44
N GLY A 179 8.75 -10.04 -10.11
CA GLY A 179 8.68 -11.39 -9.53
C GLY A 179 7.32 -11.69 -8.89
N THR A 180 7.30 -12.73 -8.09
CA THR A 180 6.17 -13.24 -7.31
C THR A 180 6.19 -12.72 -5.88
N VAL A 181 5.15 -12.98 -5.09
CA VAL A 181 5.11 -12.60 -3.65
C VAL A 181 6.32 -13.11 -2.86
N SER A 182 6.83 -14.29 -3.22
CA SER A 182 7.92 -14.94 -2.49
C SER A 182 9.31 -14.36 -2.78
N ASP A 183 9.49 -13.73 -3.95
CA ASP A 183 10.81 -13.26 -4.42
C ASP A 183 10.83 -11.78 -4.86
N MET A 184 9.70 -11.08 -4.87
CA MET A 184 9.65 -9.66 -5.24
C MET A 184 10.40 -8.72 -4.29
N ALA A 185 10.69 -9.19 -3.09
CA ALA A 185 11.50 -8.48 -2.11
C ALA A 185 13.01 -8.78 -2.24
N THR A 186 13.42 -9.69 -3.14
CA THR A 186 14.84 -9.97 -3.42
C THR A 186 15.37 -9.05 -4.52
N SER A 187 16.70 -9.04 -4.70
CA SER A 187 17.35 -8.29 -5.79
C SER A 187 17.47 -9.11 -7.08
N ASP A 188 16.93 -10.32 -7.13
CA ASP A 188 17.13 -11.25 -8.26
C ASP A 188 16.50 -10.71 -9.57
N HIS A 189 15.44 -9.91 -9.44
CA HIS A 189 14.71 -9.30 -10.56
C HIS A 189 15.08 -7.83 -10.82
N ALA A 190 16.08 -7.29 -10.10
CA ALA A 190 16.45 -5.88 -10.11
C ALA A 190 17.37 -5.48 -11.28
N SER A 191 17.13 -6.00 -12.48
CA SER A 191 17.88 -5.66 -13.70
C SER A 191 17.07 -4.74 -14.61
N TYR A 192 17.43 -3.47 -14.67
CA TYR A 192 16.69 -2.43 -15.42
C TYR A 192 17.43 -1.91 -16.66
N GLY A 193 18.47 -2.63 -17.09
CA GLY A 193 19.31 -2.17 -18.19
C GLY A 193 20.04 -0.86 -17.84
N THR A 194 19.90 0.15 -18.69
CA THR A 194 20.62 1.44 -18.56
C THR A 194 19.75 2.58 -18.03
N ASP A 195 18.42 2.41 -17.96
CA ASP A 195 17.48 3.43 -17.49
C ASP A 195 16.46 2.83 -16.50
N VAL A 196 16.84 2.84 -15.22
CA VAL A 196 15.98 2.37 -14.13
C VAL A 196 14.70 3.18 -13.99
N VAL A 197 14.74 4.50 -14.22
CA VAL A 197 13.58 5.36 -14.03
C VAL A 197 12.59 5.16 -15.17
N GLY A 198 13.08 5.12 -16.41
CA GLY A 198 12.25 4.83 -17.59
C GLY A 198 11.53 3.49 -17.46
N ALA A 199 12.26 2.43 -17.08
CA ALA A 199 11.68 1.10 -16.90
C ALA A 199 10.59 1.08 -15.81
N ILE A 200 10.82 1.72 -14.66
CA ILE A 200 9.81 1.78 -13.58
C ILE A 200 8.57 2.56 -14.03
N LEU A 201 8.75 3.68 -14.73
CA LEU A 201 7.63 4.49 -15.22
C LEU A 201 6.79 3.74 -16.27
N GLU A 202 7.43 2.98 -17.15
CA GLU A 202 6.76 2.13 -18.13
C GLU A 202 5.92 1.05 -17.43
N GLU A 203 6.51 0.31 -16.48
CA GLU A 203 5.81 -0.75 -15.74
C GLU A 203 4.67 -0.25 -14.86
N LEU A 204 4.80 0.96 -14.27
CA LEU A 204 3.71 1.62 -13.56
C LEU A 204 2.65 2.16 -14.52
N GLY A 205 3.03 2.60 -15.72
CA GLY A 205 2.10 2.95 -16.79
C GLY A 205 1.22 1.77 -17.18
N GLU A 206 1.82 0.59 -17.37
CA GLU A 206 1.07 -0.65 -17.61
C GLU A 206 0.14 -1.01 -16.44
N ALA A 207 0.54 -0.71 -15.19
CA ALA A 207 -0.32 -0.92 -14.03
C ALA A 207 -1.54 0.00 -14.03
N LEU A 208 -1.37 1.26 -14.41
CA LEU A 208 -2.48 2.20 -14.58
C LEU A 208 -3.42 1.75 -15.71
N GLU A 209 -2.88 1.23 -16.82
CA GLU A 209 -3.69 0.66 -17.89
C GLU A 209 -4.52 -0.55 -17.43
N ARG A 210 -3.92 -1.47 -16.65
CA ARG A 210 -4.65 -2.59 -16.04
C ARG A 210 -5.79 -2.09 -15.14
N ALA A 211 -5.50 -1.12 -14.26
CA ALA A 211 -6.51 -0.56 -13.36
C ALA A 211 -7.67 0.09 -14.15
N ALA A 212 -7.35 0.90 -15.15
CA ALA A 212 -8.34 1.57 -15.99
C ALA A 212 -9.21 0.57 -16.78
N GLN A 213 -8.63 -0.50 -17.32
CA GLN A 213 -9.36 -1.56 -18.02
C GLN A 213 -10.34 -2.30 -17.10
N SER A 214 -10.05 -2.38 -15.80
CA SER A 214 -10.94 -2.94 -14.78
C SER A 214 -11.98 -1.94 -14.25
N GLY A 215 -12.00 -0.69 -14.75
CA GLY A 215 -12.98 0.31 -14.37
C GLY A 215 -12.60 1.15 -13.14
N ILE A 216 -11.34 1.10 -12.70
CA ILE A 216 -10.83 1.98 -11.65
C ILE A 216 -10.57 3.36 -12.26
N ALA A 217 -11.15 4.40 -11.66
CA ALA A 217 -10.98 5.78 -12.09
C ALA A 217 -9.55 6.30 -11.77
N MET A 218 -9.15 7.41 -12.40
CA MET A 218 -7.80 7.95 -12.23
C MET A 218 -7.67 8.82 -10.97
N GLU A 219 -8.79 9.40 -10.52
CA GLU A 219 -8.89 10.32 -9.36
C GLU A 219 -8.91 9.64 -7.98
#